data_AF-A0A947RFE8-F1
#
_entry.id   AF-A0A947RFE8-F1
#
_cell.length_a   1.000
_cell.length_b   1.000
_cell.length_c   1.000
_cell.angle_alpha   90.00
_cell.angle_beta   90.00
_cell.angle_gamma   90.00
#
_symmetry.space_group_name_H-M   'P 1'
#
loop_
_entity.id
_entity.type
_entity.pdbx_description
1 polymer ?
#
loop_
_entity_poly.entity_id
_entity_poly.type
_entity_poly.pdbx_seq_one_letter_code
_entity_poly.pdbx_strand_id
1 'polypeptide(L)'
;MINFEQQDFQKTVFSSEQLAQYLASARHDLDIARDSDVPDVVFKFSYDVLLKIGIYLIAKAGYKVRATAGHHFKILEKLSQILEDENISVLGNKMRQERNIGLYSGGFSVSQKDSREYLDFVGSVFARAAD
;
A
#
# COMPACT_ATOMS: atom_id res chain seq x y z
N MET A 1 -3.56 2.93 -21.49
CA MET A 1 -2.18 2.50 -21.13
C MET A 1 -1.74 3.37 -19.96
N ILE A 2 -1.33 2.77 -18.86
CA ILE A 2 -0.91 3.51 -17.65
C ILE A 2 0.44 4.19 -17.93
N ASN A 3 0.51 5.49 -17.67
CA ASN A 3 1.76 6.24 -17.79
C ASN A 3 2.60 6.10 -16.52
N PHE A 4 3.89 5.77 -16.66
CA PHE A 4 4.85 5.73 -15.56
C PHE A 4 5.89 6.83 -15.77
N GLU A 5 5.77 7.91 -15.00
CA GLU A 5 6.59 9.11 -15.13
C GLU A 5 8.06 8.82 -14.75
N GLN A 6 9.02 9.15 -15.62
CA GLN A 6 10.44 8.80 -15.41
C GLN A 6 11.06 9.42 -14.14
N GLN A 7 10.53 10.56 -13.70
CA GLN A 7 10.94 11.23 -12.46
C GLN A 7 10.58 10.43 -11.20
N ASP A 8 9.53 9.61 -11.28
CA ASP A 8 8.97 8.84 -10.15
C ASP A 8 9.24 7.33 -10.30
N PHE A 9 9.47 6.86 -11.52
CA PHE A 9 9.61 5.44 -11.85
C PHE A 9 10.82 5.15 -12.74
N GLN A 10 11.36 3.95 -12.61
CA GLN A 10 12.45 3.44 -13.43
C GLN A 10 12.08 2.08 -14.02
N LYS A 11 12.19 1.92 -15.34
CA LYS A 11 12.04 0.61 -15.99
C LYS A 11 13.06 -0.37 -15.41
N THR A 12 12.59 -1.53 -14.96
CA THR A 12 13.39 -2.56 -14.30
C THR A 12 12.78 -3.92 -14.58
N VAL A 13 13.61 -4.94 -14.83
CA VAL A 13 13.16 -6.33 -14.95
C VAL A 13 13.21 -6.98 -13.58
N PHE A 14 12.13 -7.63 -13.19
CA PHE A 14 12.01 -8.37 -11.93
C PHE A 14 11.86 -9.85 -12.24
N SER A 15 12.53 -10.70 -11.47
CA SER A 15 12.34 -12.16 -11.55
C SER A 15 11.04 -12.57 -10.87
N SER A 16 10.52 -13.75 -11.23
CA SER A 16 9.33 -14.31 -10.58
C SER A 16 9.54 -14.51 -9.08
N GLU A 17 10.75 -14.87 -8.65
CA GLU A 17 11.12 -15.02 -7.24
C GLU A 17 11.07 -13.67 -6.50
N GLN A 18 11.55 -12.59 -7.13
CA GLN A 18 11.48 -11.25 -6.54
C GLN A 18 10.02 -10.78 -6.38
N LEU A 19 9.19 -11.02 -7.39
CA LEU A 19 7.76 -10.71 -7.34
C LEU A 19 7.05 -11.51 -6.24
N ALA A 20 7.37 -12.80 -6.11
CA ALA A 20 6.85 -13.65 -5.04
C ALA A 20 7.27 -13.16 -3.65
N GLN A 21 8.51 -12.68 -3.48
CA GLN A 21 8.98 -12.09 -2.22
C GLN A 21 8.22 -10.82 -1.84
N TYR A 22 7.90 -9.95 -2.81
CA TYR A 22 7.08 -8.76 -2.54
C TYR A 22 5.67 -9.13 -2.07
N LEU A 23 5.03 -10.08 -2.76
CA LEU A 23 3.70 -10.53 -2.39
C LEU A 23 3.70 -11.23 -1.01
N ALA A 24 4.69 -12.07 -0.72
CA ALA A 24 4.86 -12.74 0.56
C ALA A 24 5.08 -11.73 1.71
N SER A 25 5.87 -10.69 1.47
CA SER A 25 6.09 -9.61 2.43
C SER A 25 4.80 -8.82 2.72
N ALA A 26 3.98 -8.57 1.71
CA ALA A 26 2.66 -7.97 1.90
C ALA A 26 1.70 -8.91 2.64
N ARG A 27 1.73 -10.22 2.36
CA ARG A 27 0.91 -11.22 3.06
C ARG A 27 1.24 -11.24 4.54
N HIS A 28 2.52 -11.28 4.88
CA HIS A 28 2.99 -11.31 6.27
C HIS A 28 2.47 -10.11 7.08
N ASP A 29 2.55 -8.90 6.53
CA ASP A 29 2.01 -7.71 7.19
C ASP A 29 0.49 -7.77 7.35
N LEU A 30 -0.23 -8.30 6.36
CA LEU A 30 -1.68 -8.46 6.45
C LEU A 30 -2.06 -9.42 7.58
N ASP A 31 -1.30 -10.50 7.76
CA ASP A 31 -1.53 -11.46 8.83
C ASP A 31 -1.28 -10.81 10.20
N ILE A 32 -0.23 -10.00 10.35
CA ILE A 32 -0.02 -9.19 11.57
C ILE A 32 -1.20 -8.25 11.85
N ALA A 33 -1.70 -7.56 10.83
CA ALA A 33 -2.85 -6.66 10.98
C ALA A 33 -4.14 -7.41 11.37
N ARG A 34 -4.33 -8.64 10.88
CA ARG A 34 -5.47 -9.49 11.21
C ARG A 34 -5.42 -10.00 12.64
N ASP A 35 -4.24 -10.44 13.09
CA ASP A 35 -4.06 -11.09 14.38
C ASP A 35 -3.98 -10.08 15.55
N SER A 36 -3.77 -8.80 15.26
CA SER A 36 -3.68 -7.73 16.26
C SER A 36 -5.06 -7.25 16.74
N ASP A 37 -5.18 -7.00 18.03
CA ASP A 37 -6.29 -6.29 18.68
C ASP A 37 -6.00 -4.80 18.93
N VAL A 38 -4.74 -4.38 18.85
CA VAL A 38 -4.31 -2.98 19.00
C VAL A 38 -4.62 -2.18 17.72
N PRO A 39 -5.51 -1.15 17.76
CA PRO A 39 -5.94 -0.42 16.56
C PRO A 39 -4.80 0.23 15.76
N ASP A 40 -3.81 0.80 16.44
CA ASP A 40 -2.68 1.46 15.78
C ASP A 40 -1.78 0.47 15.05
N VAL A 41 -1.66 -0.76 15.56
CA VAL A 41 -0.93 -1.86 14.90
C VAL A 41 -1.70 -2.30 13.67
N VAL A 42 -3.02 -2.50 13.79
CA VAL A 42 -3.90 -2.85 12.66
C VAL A 42 -3.77 -1.81 11.55
N PHE A 43 -3.87 -0.52 11.88
CA PHE A 43 -3.73 0.58 10.92
C PHE A 43 -2.37 0.60 10.25
N LYS A 44 -1.29 0.55 11.05
CA LYS A 44 0.08 0.62 10.54
C LYS A 44 0.33 -0.49 9.53
N PHE A 45 0.07 -1.73 9.91
CA PHE A 45 0.30 -2.86 9.03
C PHE A 45 -0.67 -2.87 7.83
N SER A 46 -1.92 -2.45 7.99
CA SER A 46 -2.84 -2.28 6.85
C SER A 46 -2.30 -1.27 5.83
N TYR A 47 -1.76 -0.13 6.28
CA TYR A 47 -1.16 0.85 5.39
C TYR A 47 0.10 0.31 4.69
N ASP A 48 0.96 -0.40 5.43
CA ASP A 48 2.17 -1.02 4.88
C ASP A 48 1.83 -2.08 3.81
N VAL A 49 0.79 -2.90 4.03
CA VAL A 49 0.26 -3.84 3.03
C VAL A 49 -0.15 -3.12 1.76
N LEU A 50 -0.90 -2.02 1.87
CA LEU A 50 -1.38 -1.26 0.71
C LEU A 50 -0.21 -0.75 -0.14
N LEU A 51 0.85 -0.25 0.50
CA LEU A 51 2.06 0.19 -0.19
C LEU A 51 2.82 -0.99 -0.82
N LYS A 52 3.00 -2.10 -0.10
CA LYS A 52 3.72 -3.28 -0.59
C LYS A 52 3.00 -3.92 -1.78
N ILE A 53 1.68 -3.97 -1.78
CA ILE A 53 0.88 -4.44 -2.92
C ILE A 53 1.01 -3.50 -4.12
N GLY A 54 0.99 -2.18 -3.89
CA GLY A 54 1.29 -1.21 -4.94
C GLY A 54 2.67 -1.43 -5.55
N ILE A 55 3.70 -1.60 -4.72
CA ILE A 55 5.07 -1.90 -5.20
C ILE A 55 5.11 -3.21 -6.00
N TYR A 56 4.44 -4.26 -5.53
CA TYR A 56 4.35 -5.54 -6.23
C TYR A 56 3.72 -5.40 -7.62
N LEU A 57 2.59 -4.73 -7.76
CA LEU A 57 1.92 -4.57 -9.06
C LEU A 57 2.70 -3.64 -10.00
N ILE A 58 3.33 -2.59 -9.47
CA ILE A 58 4.22 -1.71 -10.25
C ILE A 58 5.44 -2.50 -10.76
N ALA A 59 6.01 -3.37 -9.93
CA ALA A 59 7.09 -4.27 -10.32
C ALA A 59 6.64 -5.31 -11.37
N LYS A 60 5.44 -5.89 -11.22
CA LYS A 60 4.81 -6.80 -12.20
C LYS A 60 4.61 -6.10 -13.56
N ALA A 61 4.37 -4.78 -13.55
CA ALA A 61 4.31 -3.94 -14.75
C ALA A 61 5.69 -3.56 -15.34
N GLY A 62 6.80 -3.98 -14.74
CA GLY A 62 8.16 -3.72 -15.22
C GLY A 62 8.78 -2.40 -14.75
N TYR A 63 8.30 -1.85 -13.62
CA TYR A 63 8.76 -0.58 -13.09
C TYR A 63 9.16 -0.67 -11.61
N LYS A 64 10.14 0.14 -11.23
CA LYS A 64 10.56 0.35 -9.85
C LYS A 64 10.21 1.77 -9.45
N VAL A 65 9.55 1.94 -8.32
CA VAL A 65 9.32 3.29 -7.76
C VAL A 65 10.63 3.86 -7.22
N ARG A 66 10.86 5.15 -7.46
CA ARG A 66 11.97 5.90 -6.89
C ARG A 66 11.59 6.35 -5.48
N ALA A 67 12.50 6.22 -4.52
CA ALA A 67 12.27 6.61 -3.13
C ALA A 67 12.47 8.13 -2.93
N THR A 68 11.70 8.95 -3.65
CA THR A 68 11.71 10.42 -3.58
C THR A 68 10.55 10.93 -2.71
N ALA A 69 10.55 12.23 -2.40
CA ALA A 69 9.43 12.83 -1.67
C ALA A 69 8.11 12.61 -2.42
N GLY A 70 7.08 12.13 -1.72
CA GLY A 70 5.78 11.84 -2.33
C GLY A 70 5.64 10.46 -2.98
N HIS A 71 6.66 9.60 -2.95
CA HIS A 71 6.57 8.26 -3.58
C HIS A 71 5.37 7.42 -3.10
N HIS A 72 4.96 7.50 -1.83
CA HIS A 72 3.72 6.83 -1.37
C HIS A 72 2.48 7.26 -2.14
N PHE A 73 2.33 8.57 -2.41
CA PHE A 73 1.23 9.08 -3.23
C PHE A 73 1.26 8.44 -4.63
N LYS A 74 2.45 8.35 -5.23
CA LYS A 74 2.64 7.74 -6.54
C LYS A 74 2.38 6.24 -6.57
N ILE A 75 2.75 5.52 -5.51
CA ILE A 75 2.40 4.10 -5.35
C ILE A 75 0.88 3.92 -5.35
N LEU A 76 0.17 4.73 -4.55
CA LEU A 76 -1.30 4.66 -4.44
C LEU A 76 -2.00 5.03 -5.76
N GLU A 77 -1.51 6.08 -6.42
CA GLU A 77 -2.00 6.51 -7.74
C GLU A 77 -1.89 5.37 -8.77
N LYS A 78 -0.73 4.71 -8.88
CA LYS A 78 -0.56 3.59 -9.82
C LYS A 78 -1.32 2.35 -9.40
N LEU A 79 -1.39 2.03 -8.11
CA LEU A 79 -2.20 0.92 -7.61
C LEU A 79 -3.68 1.09 -8.00
N SER A 80 -4.22 2.29 -7.79
CA SER A 80 -5.57 2.69 -8.18
C SER A 80 -5.80 2.55 -9.68
N GLN A 81 -4.84 2.98 -10.51
CA GLN A 81 -4.92 2.86 -11.97
C GLN A 81 -4.81 1.40 -12.46
N ILE A 82 -3.94 0.59 -11.85
CA ILE A 82 -3.74 -0.82 -12.23
C ILE A 82 -4.97 -1.66 -11.89
N LEU A 83 -5.57 -1.40 -10.72
CA LEU A 83 -6.77 -2.12 -10.28
C LEU A 83 -8.07 -1.44 -10.73
N GLU A 84 -8.01 -0.33 -11.44
CA GLU A 84 -9.19 0.42 -11.90
C GLU A 84 -10.17 0.75 -10.76
N ASP A 85 -9.62 1.19 -9.62
CA ASP A 85 -10.39 1.49 -8.41
C ASP A 85 -9.93 2.81 -7.79
N GLU A 86 -10.72 3.86 -7.98
CA GLU A 86 -10.45 5.21 -7.47
C GLU A 86 -10.47 5.27 -5.93
N ASN A 87 -11.19 4.37 -5.26
CA ASN A 87 -11.25 4.34 -3.79
C ASN A 87 -9.87 4.08 -3.17
N ILE A 88 -8.99 3.38 -3.89
CA ILE A 88 -7.59 3.19 -3.48
C ILE A 88 -6.87 4.51 -3.35
N SER A 89 -7.04 5.41 -4.31
CA SER A 89 -6.43 6.75 -4.24
C SER A 89 -7.04 7.57 -3.11
N VAL A 90 -8.35 7.49 -2.90
CA VAL A 90 -9.06 8.26 -1.87
C VAL A 90 -8.68 7.77 -0.46
N LEU A 91 -8.94 6.50 -0.16
CA LEU A 91 -8.71 5.91 1.16
C LEU A 91 -7.21 5.78 1.46
N GLY A 92 -6.40 5.37 0.49
CA GLY A 92 -4.95 5.31 0.66
C GLY A 92 -4.33 6.67 0.99
N ASN A 93 -4.82 7.76 0.38
CA ASN A 93 -4.36 9.10 0.73
C ASN A 93 -4.82 9.53 2.12
N LYS A 94 -6.04 9.17 2.53
CA LYS A 94 -6.51 9.40 3.90
C LYS A 94 -5.58 8.70 4.90
N MET A 95 -5.29 7.41 4.71
CA MET A 95 -4.36 6.66 5.56
C MET A 95 -2.96 7.29 5.57
N ARG A 96 -2.45 7.74 4.42
CA ARG A 96 -1.16 8.45 4.32
C ARG A 96 -1.14 9.73 5.15
N GLN A 97 -2.21 10.53 5.09
CA GLN A 97 -2.34 11.78 5.85
C GLN A 97 -2.42 11.51 7.35
N GLU A 98 -3.26 10.56 7.76
CA GLU A 98 -3.41 10.12 9.15
C GLU A 98 -2.08 9.65 9.75
N ARG A 99 -1.36 8.78 9.01
CA ARG A 99 -0.01 8.32 9.39
C ARG A 99 0.96 9.49 9.56
N ASN A 100 0.92 10.47 8.66
CA ASN A 100 1.80 11.64 8.74
C ASN A 100 1.46 12.54 9.94
N ILE A 101 0.18 12.78 10.21
CA ILE A 101 -0.25 13.50 11.41
C ILE A 101 0.30 12.79 12.66
N GLY A 102 0.16 11.47 12.73
CA GLY A 102 0.69 10.69 13.85
C GLY A 102 2.18 10.83 14.11
N LEU A 103 2.99 10.91 13.05
CA LEU A 103 4.43 11.11 13.21
C LEU A 103 4.80 12.52 13.62
N TYR A 104 4.12 13.54 13.09
CA TYR A 104 4.58 14.93 13.18
C TYR A 104 3.80 15.77 14.20
N SER A 105 2.67 15.28 14.70
CA SER A 105 1.79 16.02 15.63
C SER A 105 1.79 15.49 17.06
N GLY A 106 2.77 14.65 17.44
CA GLY A 106 2.94 14.18 18.82
C GLY A 106 2.09 12.96 19.21
N GLY A 107 1.52 12.27 18.22
CA GLY A 107 0.76 11.04 18.41
C GLY A 107 -0.44 10.95 17.47
N PHE A 108 -0.83 9.72 17.16
CA PHE A 108 -2.10 9.39 16.47
C PHE A 108 -2.67 8.15 17.13
N SER A 109 -3.96 8.19 17.39
CA SER A 109 -4.74 7.03 17.81
C SER A 109 -5.83 6.82 16.78
N VAL A 110 -5.83 5.68 16.10
CA VAL A 110 -6.95 5.32 15.24
C VAL A 110 -8.01 4.62 16.07
N SER A 111 -9.29 4.88 15.79
CA SER A 111 -10.36 4.18 16.50
C SER A 111 -10.40 2.70 16.11
N GLN A 112 -10.88 1.83 17.00
CA GLN A 112 -11.05 0.42 16.67
C GLN A 112 -11.91 0.23 15.40
N LYS A 113 -12.96 1.04 15.25
CA LYS A 113 -13.81 1.05 14.07
C LYS A 113 -13.02 1.38 12.80
N ASP A 114 -12.32 2.51 12.78
CA ASP A 114 -11.56 2.94 11.61
C ASP A 114 -10.46 1.92 11.26
N SER A 115 -9.78 1.35 12.26
CA SER A 115 -8.75 0.33 12.04
C SER A 115 -9.29 -0.90 11.31
N ARG A 116 -10.52 -1.33 11.63
CA ARG A 116 -11.16 -2.48 11.00
C ARG A 116 -11.69 -2.15 9.61
N GLU A 117 -12.27 -0.97 9.41
CA GLU A 117 -12.65 -0.50 8.08
C GLU A 117 -11.44 -0.45 7.13
N TYR A 118 -10.29 0.03 7.61
CA TYR A 118 -9.05 0.00 6.82
C TYR A 118 -8.55 -1.41 6.56
N LEU A 119 -8.58 -2.30 7.55
CA LEU A 119 -8.16 -3.69 7.36
C LEU A 119 -9.02 -4.41 6.32
N ASP A 120 -10.34 -4.25 6.38
CA ASP A 120 -11.27 -4.88 5.45
C ASP A 120 -11.06 -4.36 4.02
N PHE A 121 -10.92 -3.03 3.89
CA PHE A 121 -10.59 -2.39 2.63
C PHE A 121 -9.27 -2.93 2.05
N VAL A 122 -8.19 -2.90 2.82
CA VAL A 122 -6.87 -3.38 2.38
C VAL A 122 -6.88 -4.88 2.08
N GLY A 123 -7.63 -5.68 2.85
CA GLY A 123 -7.81 -7.10 2.60
C GLY A 123 -8.44 -7.38 1.23
N SER A 124 -9.44 -6.58 0.83
CA SER A 124 -10.07 -6.67 -0.49
C SER A 124 -9.11 -6.27 -1.63
N VAL A 125 -8.32 -5.22 -1.43
CA VAL A 125 -7.30 -4.78 -2.41
C VAL A 125 -6.22 -5.84 -2.57
N PHE A 126 -5.79 -6.45 -1.45
CA PHE A 126 -4.82 -7.55 -1.48
C PHE A 126 -5.34 -8.72 -2.31
N ALA A 127 -6.58 -9.16 -2.07
CA ALA A 127 -7.15 -10.32 -2.76
C ALA A 127 -7.11 -10.13 -4.28
N ARG A 128 -7.58 -8.96 -4.77
CA ARG A 128 -7.57 -8.60 -6.19
C ARG A 128 -6.18 -8.51 -6.82
N ALA A 129 -5.17 -8.14 -6.03
CA ALA A 129 -3.79 -8.04 -6.51
C ALA A 129 -3.06 -9.39 -6.56
N ALA A 130 -3.48 -10.34 -5.72
CA ALA A 130 -2.86 -11.65 -5.58
C ALA A 130 -3.36 -12.68 -6.61
N ASP A 131 -4.47 -12.37 -7.31
CA ASP A 131 -4.98 -13.11 -8.47
C ASP A 131 -4.08 -12.94 -9.72
#